data_AF-A0A7J7K766-F1
#
_entry.id   AF-A0A7J7K766-F1
#
_cell.length_a   1.000
_cell.length_b   1.000
_cell.length_c   1.000
_cell.angle_alpha   90.00
_cell.angle_beta   90.00
_cell.angle_gamma   90.00
#
_symmetry.space_group_name_H-M   'P 1'
#
loop_
_entity.id
_entity.type
_entity.pdbx_description
1 polymer ?
#
loop_
_entity_poly.entity_id
_entity_poly.type
_entity_poly.pdbx_seq_one_letter_code
_entity_poly.pdbx_strand_id
1 'polypeptide(L)'
;MQETRTVCLAMERAKQEQAEQKWWNKRKKHYRDKYLAKHNAVFDQLDVVTYKEVARIQDFRRKTLVLLGAHGVGRRHIKNSLITSHPDKFAYPIPHTTRAPKRDEEDGRSYHFVSHDQMMHDISNNEYLEYGTHEDAMYGTKLETIRNIHRQGKVAILDVEPQVGF
;
A
#
# COMPACT_ATOMS: atom_id res chain seq x y z
N MET A 1 -0.89 6.01 -9.29
CA MET A 1 0.51 6.46 -9.05
C MET A 1 1.22 6.97 -10.33
N GLN A 2 0.76 6.62 -11.54
CA GLN A 2 1.12 7.40 -12.74
C GLN A 2 0.60 8.84 -12.63
N GLU A 3 -0.62 9.01 -12.11
CA GLU A 3 -1.25 10.31 -11.88
C GLU A 3 -0.41 11.26 -11.02
N THR A 4 0.17 10.80 -9.91
CA THR A 4 1.07 11.61 -9.08
C THR A 4 2.35 12.00 -9.82
N ARG A 5 2.83 11.15 -10.74
CA ARG A 5 4.01 11.43 -11.56
C ARG A 5 3.68 12.43 -12.66
N THR A 6 2.50 12.31 -13.28
CA THR A 6 1.96 13.27 -14.26
C THR A 6 1.67 14.62 -13.63
N VAL A 7 1.12 14.64 -12.40
CA VAL A 7 0.93 15.87 -11.61
C VAL A 7 2.26 16.53 -11.28
N CYS A 8 3.28 15.77 -10.86
CA CYS A 8 4.63 16.29 -10.66
C CYS A 8 5.23 16.85 -11.95
N LEU A 9 5.12 16.13 -13.08
CA LEU A 9 5.66 16.56 -14.38
C LEU A 9 4.92 17.79 -14.94
N ALA A 10 3.60 17.88 -14.74
CA ALA A 10 2.80 19.04 -15.12
C ALA A 10 3.14 20.27 -14.25
N MET A 11 3.35 20.07 -12.94
CA MET A 11 3.84 21.11 -12.03
C MET A 11 5.27 21.56 -12.36
N GLU A 12 6.14 20.65 -12.79
CA GLU A 12 7.51 20.97 -13.24
C GLU A 12 7.52 21.74 -14.56
N ARG A 13 6.68 21.36 -15.54
CA ARG A 13 6.52 22.11 -16.80
C ARG A 13 5.97 23.51 -16.59
N ALA A 14 4.94 23.65 -15.73
CA ALA A 14 4.39 24.96 -15.37
C ALA A 14 5.40 25.86 -14.64
N LYS A 15 6.34 25.27 -13.88
CA LYS A 15 7.48 25.99 -13.29
C LYS A 15 8.52 26.42 -14.33
N GLN A 16 8.80 25.58 -15.35
CA GLN A 16 9.73 25.92 -16.44
C GLN A 16 9.19 27.06 -17.31
N GLU A 17 7.91 27.05 -17.67
CA GLU A 17 7.27 28.14 -18.44
C GLU A 17 7.25 29.48 -17.67
N GLN A 18 7.07 29.44 -16.33
CA GLN A 18 7.19 30.64 -15.49
C GLN A 18 8.63 31.10 -15.28
N ALA A 19 9.61 30.19 -15.38
CA ALA A 19 11.02 30.51 -15.25
C ALA A 19 11.58 31.17 -16.52
N GLU A 20 11.13 30.76 -17.71
CA GLU A 20 11.52 31.39 -18.99
C GLU A 20 11.02 32.84 -19.13
N GLN A 21 9.90 33.20 -18.48
CA GLN A 21 9.38 34.58 -18.46
C GLN A 21 10.04 35.51 -17.42
N LYS A 22 10.89 34.99 -16.52
CA LYS A 22 11.53 35.77 -15.45
C LYS A 22 13.04 35.56 -15.41
N TRP A 23 13.70 35.75 -16.56
CA TRP A 23 15.16 35.80 -16.65
C TRP A 23 15.76 37.08 -16.00
N TRP A 24 15.02 38.18 -15.81
CA TRP A 24 15.57 39.39 -15.18
C TRP A 24 15.10 39.57 -13.73
N ASN A 25 16.06 39.40 -12.81
CA ASN A 25 16.16 39.89 -11.41
C ASN A 25 16.11 38.84 -10.28
N LYS A 26 17.28 38.72 -9.63
CA LYS A 26 17.57 37.95 -8.41
C LYS A 26 16.70 38.35 -7.21
N ARG A 27 16.18 37.35 -6.50
CA ARG A 27 16.27 37.11 -5.03
C ARG A 27 15.48 35.84 -4.69
N LYS A 28 16.16 34.81 -4.15
CA LYS A 28 15.51 33.55 -3.72
C LYS A 28 14.59 33.82 -2.53
N LYS A 29 13.30 34.04 -2.80
CA LYS A 29 12.24 34.03 -1.79
C LYS A 29 11.52 32.69 -1.91
N HIS A 30 11.50 31.91 -0.84
CA HIS A 30 10.85 30.60 -0.80
C HIS A 30 9.34 30.80 -0.99
N TYR A 31 8.85 30.62 -2.22
CA TYR A 31 7.43 30.73 -2.52
C TYR A 31 6.79 29.38 -2.17
N ARG A 32 5.99 29.34 -1.09
CA ARG A 32 4.93 28.33 -1.02
C ARG A 32 3.95 28.74 -2.11
N ASP A 33 3.90 27.99 -3.21
CA ASP A 33 2.86 28.13 -4.22
C ASP A 33 1.51 28.00 -3.51
N LYS A 34 0.89 29.14 -3.20
CA LYS A 34 -0.49 29.18 -2.75
C LYS A 34 -1.33 28.96 -3.99
N TYR A 35 -2.37 28.15 -3.84
CA TYR A 35 -3.37 27.94 -4.87
C TYR A 35 -3.83 29.29 -5.43
N LEU A 36 -3.66 29.48 -6.74
CA LEU A 36 -4.11 30.66 -7.47
C LEU A 36 -5.29 30.23 -8.34
N ALA A 37 -6.44 30.87 -8.17
CA ALA A 37 -7.68 30.54 -8.89
C ALA A 37 -7.54 30.54 -10.43
N LYS A 38 -6.54 31.22 -11.00
CA LYS A 38 -6.22 31.18 -12.43
C LYS A 38 -5.78 29.79 -12.94
N HIS A 39 -5.37 28.90 -12.04
CA HIS A 39 -4.99 27.53 -12.37
C HIS A 39 -6.12 26.53 -12.12
N ASN A 40 -7.36 26.98 -11.84
CA ASN A 40 -8.48 26.09 -11.54
C ASN A 40 -8.71 25.08 -12.66
N ALA A 41 -8.69 25.52 -13.91
CA ALA A 41 -8.88 24.65 -15.07
C ALA A 41 -7.88 23.47 -15.13
N VAL A 42 -6.68 23.61 -14.54
CA VAL A 42 -5.69 22.53 -14.44
C VAL A 42 -6.01 21.57 -13.31
N PHE A 43 -6.56 22.07 -12.19
CA PHE A 43 -6.98 21.24 -11.07
C PHE A 43 -8.32 20.54 -11.30
N ASP A 44 -9.25 21.18 -12.03
CA ASP A 44 -10.55 20.62 -12.42
C ASP A 44 -10.42 19.48 -13.45
N GLN A 45 -9.31 19.43 -14.20
CA GLN A 45 -8.96 18.33 -15.10
C GLN A 45 -8.33 17.13 -14.38
N LEU A 46 -7.85 17.33 -13.16
CA LEU A 46 -7.40 16.23 -12.33
C LEU A 46 -8.65 15.66 -11.66
N ASP A 47 -8.87 14.35 -11.80
CA ASP A 47 -9.97 13.62 -11.14
C ASP A 47 -9.68 13.51 -9.62
N VAL A 48 -9.59 14.67 -8.97
CA VAL A 48 -9.33 14.79 -7.54
C VAL A 48 -10.67 14.66 -6.85
N VAL A 49 -10.90 13.50 -6.26
CA VAL A 49 -12.00 13.30 -5.32
C VAL A 49 -11.78 14.23 -4.12
N THR A 50 -12.41 15.40 -4.15
CA THR A 50 -12.27 16.44 -3.11
C THR A 50 -13.00 16.07 -1.83
N TYR A 51 -14.12 15.36 -1.95
CA TYR A 51 -14.94 14.92 -0.84
C TYR A 51 -15.41 13.48 -1.07
N LYS A 52 -15.42 12.70 0.01
CA LYS A 52 -16.02 11.38 0.06
C LYS A 52 -17.04 11.36 1.18
N GLU A 53 -18.29 11.09 0.85
CA GLU A 53 -19.33 10.93 1.86
C GLU A 53 -18.98 9.75 2.78
N VAL A 54 -19.14 9.96 4.09
CA VAL A 54 -18.87 8.95 5.11
C VAL A 54 -20.00 8.94 6.13
N ALA A 55 -20.32 7.76 6.65
CA ALA A 55 -21.28 7.58 7.72
C ALA A 55 -20.58 7.06 8.98
N ARG A 56 -21.07 7.47 10.16
CA ARG A 56 -20.60 6.90 11.43
C ARG A 56 -21.24 5.52 11.63
N ILE A 57 -20.41 4.51 11.76
CA ILE A 57 -20.83 3.16 12.13
C ILE A 57 -20.68 3.02 13.66
N GLN A 58 -21.76 2.65 14.36
CA GLN A 58 -21.70 2.32 15.79
C GLN A 58 -20.86 1.06 16.00
N ASP A 59 -20.07 1.03 17.08
CA ASP A 59 -19.18 -0.09 17.43
C ASP A 59 -18.19 -0.53 16.35
N PHE A 60 -17.75 0.40 15.50
CA PHE A 60 -16.74 0.11 14.50
C PHE A 60 -15.39 -0.27 15.14
N ARG A 61 -15.06 -1.56 15.07
CA ARG A 61 -13.74 -2.08 15.44
C ARG A 61 -12.85 -2.09 14.21
N ARG A 62 -11.72 -1.38 14.27
CA ARG A 62 -10.68 -1.46 13.25
C ARG A 62 -10.06 -2.86 13.28
N LYS A 63 -10.27 -3.63 12.21
CA LYS A 63 -9.78 -5.02 12.11
C LYS A 63 -8.42 -5.11 11.40
N THR A 64 -8.03 -4.08 10.66
CA THR A 64 -6.82 -4.09 9.83
C THR A 64 -6.10 -2.75 9.89
N LEU A 65 -4.76 -2.80 9.93
CA LEU A 65 -3.85 -1.67 9.81
C LEU A 65 -2.94 -1.91 8.60
N VAL A 66 -2.97 -1.02 7.61
CA VAL A 66 -2.12 -1.11 6.41
C VAL A 66 -1.00 -0.08 6.51
N LEU A 67 0.25 -0.54 6.42
CA LEU A 67 1.46 0.28 6.47
C LEU A 67 1.94 0.59 5.05
N LEU A 68 1.68 1.81 4.61
CA LEU A 68 2.14 2.32 3.31
C LEU A 68 3.34 3.25 3.49
N GLY A 69 4.25 3.24 2.53
CA GLY A 69 5.44 4.08 2.53
C GLY A 69 6.50 3.57 1.56
N ALA A 70 7.47 4.43 1.22
CA ALA A 70 8.55 4.08 0.31
C ALA A 70 9.37 2.87 0.82
N HIS A 71 10.14 2.24 -0.06
CA HIS A 71 11.05 1.19 0.34
C HIS A 71 12.08 1.72 1.36
N GLY A 72 12.37 0.95 2.41
CA GLY A 72 13.35 1.32 3.44
C GLY A 72 12.89 2.28 4.54
N VAL A 73 11.65 2.81 4.51
CA VAL A 73 11.17 3.78 5.54
C VAL A 73 10.89 3.18 6.92
N GLY A 74 11.19 1.89 7.14
CA GLY A 74 11.00 1.23 8.43
C GLY A 74 9.64 0.56 8.65
N ARG A 75 8.83 0.33 7.61
CA ARG A 75 7.54 -0.40 7.70
C ARG A 75 7.66 -1.72 8.46
N ARG A 76 8.68 -2.53 8.13
CA ARG A 76 9.00 -3.80 8.80
C ARG A 76 9.31 -3.62 10.29
N HIS A 77 10.04 -2.57 10.65
CA HIS A 77 10.38 -2.28 12.04
C HIS A 77 9.12 -1.92 12.85
N ILE A 78 8.27 -1.05 12.31
CA ILE A 78 6.98 -0.67 12.93
C ILE A 78 6.11 -1.91 13.14
N LYS A 79 5.94 -2.74 12.09
CA LYS A 79 5.20 -4.00 12.16
C LYS A 79 5.71 -4.89 13.30
N ASN A 80 7.01 -5.17 13.32
CA ASN A 80 7.60 -6.07 14.31
C ASN A 80 7.48 -5.49 15.73
N SER A 81 7.69 -4.18 15.90
CA SER A 81 7.57 -3.50 17.19
C SER A 81 6.14 -3.59 17.74
N LEU A 82 5.12 -3.40 16.90
CA LEU A 82 3.70 -3.51 17.30
C LEU A 82 3.34 -4.93 17.74
N ILE A 83 3.77 -5.94 17.00
CA ILE A 83 3.48 -7.35 17.31
C ILE A 83 4.20 -7.78 18.59
N THR A 84 5.48 -7.43 18.75
CA THR A 84 6.25 -7.77 19.95
C THR A 84 5.72 -7.06 21.20
N SER A 85 5.32 -5.79 21.08
CA SER A 85 4.85 -5.00 22.22
C SER A 85 3.42 -5.36 22.64
N HIS A 86 2.57 -5.80 21.70
CA HIS A 86 1.17 -6.13 21.97
C HIS A 86 0.72 -7.39 21.18
N PRO A 87 1.26 -8.57 21.52
CA PRO A 87 0.98 -9.81 20.80
C PRO A 87 -0.48 -10.29 20.93
N ASP A 88 -1.19 -9.80 21.94
CA ASP A 88 -2.62 -10.00 22.17
C ASP A 88 -3.49 -9.14 21.24
N LYS A 89 -2.95 -8.05 20.68
CA LYS A 89 -3.70 -7.08 19.86
C LYS A 89 -3.37 -7.15 18.38
N PHE A 90 -2.11 -7.42 18.02
CA PHE A 90 -1.66 -7.37 16.62
C PHE A 90 -1.14 -8.71 16.14
N ALA A 91 -1.37 -9.01 14.87
CA ALA A 91 -0.75 -10.13 14.19
C ALA A 91 -0.48 -9.78 12.72
N TYR A 92 0.51 -10.45 12.13
CA TYR A 92 0.79 -10.39 10.71
C TYR A 92 0.27 -11.67 10.04
N PRO A 93 -0.44 -11.60 8.90
CA PRO A 93 -0.87 -12.80 8.21
C PRO A 93 0.32 -13.57 7.67
N ILE A 94 0.39 -14.86 8.00
CA ILE A 94 1.39 -15.77 7.45
C ILE A 94 1.13 -15.94 5.94
N PRO A 95 2.08 -15.58 5.06
CA PRO A 95 1.91 -15.71 3.61
C PRO A 95 1.93 -17.19 3.21
N HIS A 96 1.40 -17.46 2.02
CA HIS A 96 1.44 -18.78 1.38
C HIS A 96 2.52 -18.80 0.30
N THR A 97 3.12 -19.97 0.07
CA THR A 97 4.09 -20.17 -1.01
C THR A 97 3.97 -21.54 -1.65
N THR A 98 4.30 -21.62 -2.94
CA THR A 98 4.46 -22.90 -3.67
C THR A 98 5.87 -23.47 -3.57
N ARG A 99 6.80 -22.75 -2.94
CA ARG A 99 8.16 -23.24 -2.70
C ARG A 99 8.08 -24.46 -1.78
N ALA A 100 8.90 -25.48 -2.02
CA ALA A 100 9.01 -26.59 -1.08
C ALA A 100 9.59 -26.12 0.28
N PRO A 101 9.10 -26.64 1.42
CA PRO A 101 9.67 -26.35 2.72
C PRO A 101 11.10 -26.85 2.82
N LYS A 102 11.98 -26.07 3.47
CA LYS A 102 13.32 -26.51 3.86
C LYS A 102 13.23 -27.46 5.06
N ARG A 103 14.31 -28.18 5.36
CA ARG A 103 14.36 -29.19 6.43
C ARG A 103 14.01 -28.64 7.83
N ASP A 104 14.24 -27.35 8.05
CA ASP A 104 14.03 -26.62 9.31
C ASP A 104 12.78 -25.73 9.30
N GLU A 105 12.01 -25.75 8.21
CA GLU A 105 10.78 -24.98 8.08
C GLU A 105 9.56 -25.82 8.47
N GLU A 106 8.65 -25.21 9.23
CA GLU A 106 7.38 -25.80 9.64
C GLU A 106 6.23 -25.05 8.95
N ASP A 107 5.23 -25.81 8.50
CA ASP A 107 4.01 -25.23 7.93
C ASP A 107 3.27 -24.38 8.95
N GLY A 108 2.80 -23.20 8.53
CA GLY A 108 2.06 -22.27 9.39
C GLY A 108 2.93 -21.50 10.39
N ARG A 109 4.27 -21.53 10.26
CA ARG A 109 5.18 -20.71 11.07
C ARG A 109 5.64 -19.46 10.35
N SER A 110 6.36 -19.64 9.24
CA SER A 110 6.83 -18.53 8.38
C SER A 110 6.06 -18.45 7.08
N TYR A 111 5.61 -19.59 6.57
CA TYR A 111 4.79 -19.73 5.37
C TYR A 111 3.77 -20.85 5.57
N HIS A 112 2.66 -20.76 4.84
CA HIS A 112 1.87 -21.93 4.48
C HIS A 112 2.37 -22.49 3.14
N PHE A 113 2.75 -23.75 3.12
CA PHE A 113 3.26 -24.42 1.94
C PHE A 113 2.10 -25.10 1.21
N VAL A 114 1.81 -24.62 -0.01
CA VAL A 114 0.69 -25.09 -0.83
C VAL A 114 1.19 -25.59 -2.19
N SER A 115 0.43 -26.46 -2.86
CA SER A 115 0.76 -26.84 -4.23
C SER A 115 0.53 -25.68 -5.20
N HIS A 116 1.23 -25.72 -6.34
CA HIS A 116 1.04 -24.75 -7.41
C HIS A 116 -0.42 -24.74 -7.90
N ASP A 117 -1.00 -25.91 -8.15
CA ASP A 117 -2.38 -26.04 -8.64
C ASP A 117 -3.40 -25.47 -7.64
N GLN A 118 -3.20 -25.71 -6.34
CA GLN A 118 -4.07 -25.15 -5.31
C GLN A 118 -3.98 -23.63 -5.30
N MET A 119 -2.76 -23.07 -5.33
CA MET A 119 -2.57 -21.63 -5.29
C MET A 119 -3.16 -20.96 -6.53
N MET A 120 -3.00 -21.56 -7.71
CA MET A 120 -3.60 -21.06 -8.96
C MET A 120 -5.13 -21.10 -8.93
N HIS A 121 -5.71 -22.17 -8.38
CA HIS A 121 -7.16 -22.27 -8.19
C HIS A 121 -7.70 -21.20 -7.23
N ASP A 122 -7.02 -20.99 -6.11
CA ASP A 122 -7.40 -19.97 -5.13
C ASP A 122 -7.25 -18.54 -5.69
N ILE A 123 -6.22 -18.30 -6.51
CA ILE A 123 -6.03 -17.01 -7.20
C ILE A 123 -7.17 -16.75 -8.18
N SER A 124 -7.59 -17.73 -8.99
CA SER A 124 -8.71 -17.55 -9.93
C SER A 124 -10.05 -17.33 -9.22
N ASN A 125 -10.18 -17.80 -7.98
CA ASN A 125 -11.32 -17.55 -7.09
C ASN A 125 -11.23 -16.22 -6.31
N ASN A 126 -10.24 -15.36 -6.59
CA ASN A 126 -10.00 -14.10 -5.87
C ASN A 126 -9.78 -14.26 -4.36
N GLU A 127 -9.13 -15.36 -3.94
CA GLU A 127 -8.89 -15.63 -2.52
C GLU A 127 -7.60 -14.99 -1.97
N TYR A 128 -6.79 -14.38 -2.83
CA TYR A 128 -5.54 -13.71 -2.46
C TYR A 128 -5.68 -12.19 -2.50
N LEU A 129 -5.19 -11.52 -1.46
CA LEU A 129 -5.09 -10.05 -1.41
C LEU A 129 -4.02 -9.55 -2.39
N GLU A 130 -2.88 -10.24 -2.41
CA GLU A 130 -1.76 -10.01 -3.30
C GLU A 130 -1.06 -11.35 -3.56
N TYR A 131 -0.43 -11.46 -4.72
CA TYR A 131 0.40 -12.59 -5.10
C TYR A 131 1.48 -12.16 -6.10
N GLY A 132 2.56 -12.93 -6.17
CA GLY A 132 3.67 -12.68 -7.09
C GLY A 132 4.60 -13.88 -7.17
N THR A 133 5.55 -13.82 -8.09
CA THR A 133 6.54 -14.88 -8.33
C THR A 133 7.93 -14.42 -7.91
N HIS A 134 8.68 -15.30 -7.25
CA HIS A 134 10.07 -15.09 -6.88
C HIS A 134 10.81 -16.43 -6.90
N GLU A 135 11.97 -16.50 -7.57
CA GLU A 135 12.78 -17.72 -7.69
C GLU A 135 11.94 -18.95 -8.12
N ASP A 136 11.15 -18.81 -9.18
CA ASP A 136 10.27 -19.84 -9.74
C ASP A 136 9.18 -20.40 -8.80
N ALA A 137 9.02 -19.79 -7.61
CA ALA A 137 7.93 -20.07 -6.68
C ALA A 137 6.95 -18.90 -6.60
N MET A 138 5.69 -19.21 -6.34
CA MET A 138 4.66 -18.21 -6.07
C MET A 138 4.60 -17.91 -4.58
N TYR A 139 4.27 -16.67 -4.26
CA TYR A 139 4.05 -16.17 -2.90
C TYR A 139 2.80 -15.32 -2.89
N GLY A 140 2.06 -15.31 -1.78
CA GLY A 140 0.87 -14.47 -1.69
C GLY A 140 0.24 -14.45 -0.30
N THR A 141 -0.57 -13.43 -0.05
CA THR A 141 -1.29 -13.25 1.21
C THR A 141 -2.75 -13.63 1.02
N LYS A 142 -3.15 -14.82 1.51
CA LYS A 142 -4.53 -15.31 1.40
C LYS A 142 -5.48 -14.51 2.31
N LEU A 143 -6.65 -14.16 1.80
CA LEU A 143 -7.68 -13.40 2.53
C LEU A 143 -8.15 -14.15 3.78
N GLU A 144 -8.19 -15.48 3.73
CA GLU A 144 -8.60 -16.30 4.87
C GLU A 144 -7.64 -16.17 6.06
N THR A 145 -6.33 -16.03 5.82
CA THR A 145 -5.36 -15.77 6.89
C THR A 145 -5.65 -14.46 7.62
N ILE A 146 -6.09 -13.43 6.88
CA ILE A 146 -6.46 -12.13 7.44
C ILE A 146 -7.76 -12.27 8.26
N ARG A 147 -8.76 -12.97 7.72
CA ARG A 147 -10.02 -13.24 8.41
C ARG A 147 -9.81 -14.05 9.69
N ASN A 148 -8.86 -14.98 9.70
CA ASN A 148 -8.46 -15.73 10.89
C ASN A 148 -7.97 -14.82 12.01
N ILE A 149 -7.11 -13.85 11.70
CA ILE A 149 -6.65 -12.85 12.68
C ILE A 149 -7.82 -12.05 13.24
N HIS A 150 -8.78 -11.66 12.39
CA HIS A 150 -9.97 -10.94 12.82
C HIS A 150 -10.86 -11.77 13.74
N ARG A 151 -11.03 -13.08 13.45
CA ARG A 151 -11.78 -14.01 14.31
C ARG A 151 -11.16 -14.17 15.69
N GLN A 152 -9.83 -14.07 15.78
CA GLN A 152 -9.11 -14.07 17.06
C GLN A 152 -9.24 -12.73 17.83
N GLY A 153 -9.98 -11.75 17.31
CA GLY A 153 -10.14 -10.44 17.94
C GLY A 153 -8.93 -9.51 17.79
N LYS A 154 -7.97 -9.87 16.95
CA LYS A 154 -6.73 -9.11 16.71
C LYS A 154 -6.86 -8.21 15.49
N VAL A 155 -6.01 -7.19 15.43
CA VAL A 155 -5.80 -6.31 14.28
C VAL A 155 -4.73 -6.92 13.37
N ALA A 156 -5.10 -7.20 12.13
CA ALA A 156 -4.16 -7.63 11.10
C ALA A 156 -3.30 -6.45 10.65
N ILE A 157 -1.97 -6.56 10.75
CA ILE A 157 -1.03 -5.60 10.17
C ILE A 157 -0.66 -6.08 8.78
N LEU A 158 -0.77 -5.22 7.78
CA LEU A 158 -0.44 -5.49 6.38
C LEU A 158 0.60 -4.48 5.89
N ASP A 159 1.53 -4.90 5.05
CA ASP A 159 2.51 -4.04 4.36
C ASP A 159 2.47 -4.22 2.83
N VAL A 160 1.29 -4.58 2.32
CA VAL A 160 0.98 -4.77 0.90
C VAL A 160 1.26 -3.51 0.08
N GLU A 161 1.66 -3.71 -1.17
CA GLU A 161 1.85 -2.60 -2.11
C GLU A 161 0.53 -2.29 -2.83
N PRO A 162 0.15 -1.00 -2.98
CA PRO A 162 -1.04 -0.64 -3.72
C PRO A 162 -0.90 -1.11 -5.17
N GLN A 163 -1.79 -1.98 -5.63
CA GLN A 163 -1.85 -2.35 -7.03
C GLN A 163 -2.24 -1.11 -7.83
N VAL A 164 -1.38 -0.73 -8.78
CA VAL A 164 -1.73 0.33 -9.73
C VAL A 164 -2.72 -0.30 -10.71
N GLY A 165 -3.99 0.05 -10.59
CA GLY A 165 -4.98 -0.27 -11.63
C GLY A 165 -4.49 0.29 -12.97
N PHE A 166 -4.57 -0.54 -14.00
CA PHE A 166 -4.32 -0.13 -15.39
C PHE A 166 -5.45 0.76 -15.90
#